data_AF-A0A7X5N3N8-F1
#
_entry.id   AF-A0A7X5N3N8-F1
#
_cell.length_a   1.000
_cell.length_b   1.000
_cell.length_c   1.000
_cell.angle_alpha   90.00
_cell.angle_beta   90.00
_cell.angle_gamma   90.00
#
_symmetry.space_group_name_H-M   'P 1'
#
loop_
_entity.id
_entity.type
_entity.pdbx_description
1 polymer ?
#
loop_
_entity_poly.entity_id
_entity_poly.type
_entity_poly.pdbx_seq_one_letter_code
_entity_poly.pdbx_strand_id
1 'polypeptide(L)'
;NPATGFGTATNVTLRVKDFPVFYTPYIYFPIDDRRQSGFLPPSFGSSGSNGLTLQTPYYFNLAPNFDATLYPTYMAKRGLLLEGEYRYLTRNSEGQVGAAYLDDQEDERKLQSGYKDQRWMYS
;
A
#
# COMPACT_ATOMS: atom_id res chain seq x y z
N ASN A 1 5.60 -18.10 16.47
CA ASN A 1 6.77 -18.39 17.32
C ASN A 1 6.74 -17.37 18.46
N PRO A 2 6.55 -17.80 19.73
CA PRO A 2 6.37 -16.87 20.85
C PRO A 2 7.60 -15.98 21.11
N ALA A 3 8.80 -16.40 20.70
CA ALA A 3 10.02 -15.60 20.86
C ALA A 3 10.08 -14.34 19.97
N THR A 4 9.30 -14.34 18.89
CA THR A 4 9.34 -13.29 17.85
C THR A 4 8.06 -12.45 17.82
N GLY A 5 7.06 -12.77 18.64
CA GLY A 5 5.80 -12.00 18.73
C GLY A 5 4.89 -12.12 17.50
N PHE A 6 5.05 -13.17 16.68
CA PHE A 6 4.29 -13.37 15.45
C PHE A 6 3.47 -14.67 15.42
N GLY A 7 2.31 -14.57 14.77
CA GLY A 7 1.54 -15.67 14.21
C GLY A 7 1.68 -15.67 12.70
N THR A 8 1.98 -16.82 12.11
CA THR A 8 1.97 -17.03 10.67
C THR A 8 0.87 -18.02 10.35
N ALA A 9 0.05 -17.71 9.36
CA ALA A 9 -0.97 -18.62 8.86
C ALA A 9 -0.90 -18.70 7.34
N THR A 10 -0.91 -19.92 6.82
CA THR A 10 -0.87 -20.23 5.39
C THR A 10 -2.25 -20.65 4.90
N ASN A 11 -2.60 -20.30 3.67
CA ASN A 11 -3.91 -20.62 3.06
C ASN A 11 -5.09 -20.14 3.90
N VAL A 12 -5.05 -18.87 4.34
CA VAL A 12 -6.11 -18.28 5.16
C VAL A 12 -7.23 -17.77 4.28
N THR A 13 -8.43 -18.24 4.55
CA THR A 13 -9.66 -17.72 3.95
C THR A 13 -10.44 -16.98 5.02
N LEU A 14 -10.53 -15.65 4.89
CA LEU A 14 -11.47 -14.83 5.64
C LEU A 14 -12.89 -15.15 5.15
N ARG A 15 -13.76 -15.52 6.10
CA ARG A 15 -15.16 -15.82 5.83
C ARG A 15 -16.05 -14.89 6.64
N VAL A 16 -17.13 -14.40 6.02
CA VAL A 16 -18.24 -13.76 6.74
C VAL A 16 -19.37 -14.78 6.78
N LYS A 17 -19.64 -15.32 7.97
CA LYS A 17 -20.45 -16.55 8.14
C LYS A 17 -19.85 -17.68 7.27
N ASP A 18 -20.66 -18.24 6.37
CA ASP A 18 -20.26 -19.32 5.48
C ASP A 18 -19.72 -18.83 4.14
N PHE A 19 -19.64 -17.51 3.89
CA PHE A 19 -19.20 -16.97 2.61
C PHE A 19 -17.72 -16.55 2.65
N PRO A 20 -16.86 -17.12 1.78
CA PRO A 20 -15.47 -16.67 1.67
C PRO A 20 -15.43 -15.28 1.02
N VAL A 21 -14.78 -14.32 1.69
CA VAL A 21 -14.67 -12.93 1.23
C VAL A 21 -13.25 -12.53 0.84
N PHE A 22 -12.24 -13.20 1.41
CA PHE A 22 -10.84 -12.92 1.07
C PHE A 22 -9.99 -14.17 1.29
N TYR A 23 -9.09 -14.46 0.36
CA TYR A 23 -8.12 -15.55 0.46
C TYR A 23 -6.72 -14.95 0.40
N THR A 24 -5.85 -15.40 1.29
CA THR A 24 -4.42 -15.11 1.22
C THR A 24 -3.60 -16.39 1.41
N PRO A 25 -2.63 -16.67 0.53
CA PRO A 25 -1.74 -17.82 0.69
C PRO A 25 -0.86 -17.71 1.93
N TYR A 26 -0.59 -16.48 2.40
CA TYR A 26 0.24 -16.23 3.57
C TYR A 26 -0.19 -14.94 4.27
N ILE A 27 -0.50 -15.04 5.56
CA ILE A 27 -0.71 -13.88 6.44
C ILE A 27 0.17 -14.01 7.66
N TYR A 28 0.72 -12.87 8.07
CA TYR A 28 1.47 -12.69 9.30
C TYR A 28 0.74 -11.62 10.10
N PHE A 29 0.50 -11.89 11.37
CA PHE A 29 -0.22 -10.96 12.24
C PHE A 29 0.50 -10.85 13.58
N PRO A 30 0.50 -9.65 14.19
CA PRO A 30 1.12 -9.42 15.48
C PRO A 30 0.34 -10.18 16.57
N ILE A 31 1.06 -10.83 17.48
CA ILE A 31 0.51 -11.41 18.72
C ILE A 31 0.91 -10.52 19.93
N ASP A 32 1.53 -9.36 19.69
CA ASP A 32 2.12 -8.49 20.71
C ASP A 32 2.05 -7.01 20.25
N ASP A 33 2.14 -6.06 21.20
CA ASP A 33 1.93 -4.61 21.00
C ASP A 33 3.10 -3.88 20.29
N ARG A 34 4.15 -4.62 19.90
CA ARG A 34 5.26 -4.06 19.14
C ARG A 34 4.77 -3.66 17.74
N ARG A 35 5.08 -2.43 17.30
CA ARG A 35 4.90 -2.03 15.89
C ARG A 35 5.61 -3.04 15.00
N GLN A 36 4.97 -3.51 13.93
CA GLN A 36 5.52 -4.53 13.06
C GLN A 36 5.22 -4.19 11.60
N SER A 37 6.14 -4.51 10.70
CA SER A 37 5.92 -4.38 9.26
C SER A 37 4.76 -5.27 8.83
N GLY A 38 3.86 -4.77 8.00
CA GLY A 38 2.88 -5.61 7.36
C GLY A 38 1.95 -5.03 6.31
N PHE A 39 1.23 -5.92 5.63
CA PHE A 39 0.13 -5.55 4.75
C PHE A 39 -0.96 -4.88 5.58
N LEU A 40 -1.27 -3.64 5.22
CA LEU A 40 -2.45 -2.97 5.71
C LEU A 40 -3.68 -3.50 4.97
N PRO A 41 -4.88 -3.33 5.52
CA PRO A 41 -6.11 -3.71 4.83
C PRO A 41 -6.13 -3.09 3.43
N PRO A 42 -6.32 -3.91 2.37
CA PRO A 42 -6.45 -3.38 1.03
C PRO A 42 -7.73 -2.57 0.90
N SER A 43 -7.74 -1.60 -0.01
CA SER A 43 -8.92 -0.82 -0.35
C SER A 43 -9.26 -0.97 -1.83
N PHE A 44 -10.54 -0.94 -2.15
CA PHE A 44 -11.03 -1.00 -3.52
C PHE A 44 -12.00 0.15 -3.78
N GLY A 45 -12.03 0.63 -5.02
CA GLY A 45 -12.88 1.74 -5.43
C GLY A 45 -13.22 1.68 -6.91
N SER A 46 -14.10 2.56 -7.35
CA SER A 46 -14.40 2.72 -8.77
C SER A 46 -14.71 4.19 -9.05
N SER A 47 -14.07 4.76 -10.07
CA SER A 47 -14.32 6.13 -10.50
C SER A 47 -14.33 6.25 -12.03
N GLY A 48 -14.99 7.28 -12.56
CA GLY A 48 -15.05 7.52 -13.99
C GLY A 48 -13.67 7.71 -14.64
N SER A 49 -12.74 8.35 -13.92
CA SER A 49 -11.40 8.68 -14.39
C SER A 49 -10.35 7.59 -14.18
N ASN A 50 -10.42 6.81 -13.10
CA ASN A 50 -9.42 5.79 -12.79
C ASN A 50 -9.91 4.36 -13.11
N GLY A 51 -11.21 4.18 -13.33
CA GLY A 51 -11.85 2.87 -13.43
C GLY A 51 -11.89 2.17 -12.08
N LEU A 52 -11.91 0.83 -12.11
CA LEU A 52 -11.74 0.00 -10.92
C LEU A 52 -10.35 0.25 -10.32
N THR A 53 -10.29 0.48 -9.01
CA THR A 53 -9.04 0.70 -8.28
C THR A 53 -8.85 -0.33 -7.18
N LEU A 54 -7.62 -0.82 -7.02
CA LEU A 54 -7.21 -1.72 -5.93
C LEU A 54 -5.91 -1.19 -5.33
N GLN A 55 -5.94 -0.82 -4.06
CA GLN A 55 -4.76 -0.40 -3.31
C GLN A 55 -4.40 -1.46 -2.27
N THR A 56 -3.12 -1.80 -2.19
CA THR A 56 -2.61 -2.88 -1.31
C THR A 56 -1.42 -2.38 -0.47
N PRO A 57 -1.66 -1.54 0.54
CA PRO A 57 -0.56 -0.88 1.24
C PRO A 57 0.28 -1.87 2.06
N TYR A 58 1.58 -1.62 2.13
CA TYR A 58 2.52 -2.36 2.96
C TYR A 58 3.28 -1.39 3.87
N TYR A 59 3.11 -1.59 5.17
CA TYR A 59 3.81 -0.86 6.22
C TYR A 59 5.15 -1.54 6.55
N PHE A 60 6.21 -0.76 6.68
CA PHE A 60 7.54 -1.17 7.08
C PHE A 60 7.86 -0.50 8.42
N ASN A 61 7.86 -1.27 9.51
CA ASN A 61 8.48 -0.82 10.74
C ASN A 61 10.00 -1.06 10.65
N LEU A 62 10.74 0.00 10.33
CA LEU A 62 12.20 -0.08 10.15
C LEU A 62 12.93 0.04 11.48
N ALA A 63 12.48 0.95 12.35
CA ALA A 63 13.00 1.15 13.70
C ALA A 63 11.92 1.80 14.60
N PRO A 64 12.07 1.77 15.94
CA PRO A 64 11.08 2.39 16.85
C PRO A 64 10.79 3.86 16.58
N ASN A 65 11.69 4.55 15.89
CA ASN A 65 11.69 5.98 15.66
C ASN A 65 11.52 6.37 14.18
N PHE A 66 11.39 5.42 13.25
CA PHE A 66 11.03 5.71 11.86
C PHE A 66 10.38 4.52 11.17
N ASP A 67 9.43 4.82 10.31
CA ASP A 67 8.69 3.84 9.53
C ASP A 67 8.52 4.31 8.08
N ALA A 68 8.18 3.36 7.21
CA ALA A 68 7.85 3.62 5.83
C ALA A 68 6.56 2.89 5.45
N THR A 69 5.80 3.43 4.51
CA THR A 69 4.62 2.76 3.95
C THR A 69 4.67 2.86 2.43
N LEU A 70 4.52 1.72 1.75
CA LEU A 70 4.38 1.66 0.30
C LEU A 70 2.92 1.41 -0.06
N TYR A 71 2.36 2.24 -0.92
CA TYR A 71 0.99 2.15 -1.40
C TYR A 71 0.98 1.82 -2.90
N PRO A 72 1.01 0.54 -3.27
CA PRO A 72 0.73 0.12 -4.63
C PRO A 72 -0.77 0.21 -4.91
N THR A 73 -1.13 1.05 -5.87
CA THR A 73 -2.49 1.31 -6.30
C THR A 73 -2.62 0.97 -7.78
N TYR A 74 -3.32 -0.12 -8.08
CA TYR A 74 -3.69 -0.48 -9.44
C TYR A 74 -4.96 0.27 -9.85
N MET A 75 -4.94 0.91 -11.02
CA MET A 75 -6.07 1.62 -11.61
C MET A 75 -6.35 1.08 -13.00
N ALA A 76 -7.55 0.53 -13.23
CA ALA A 76 -7.88 -0.16 -14.48
C ALA A 76 -7.76 0.73 -15.73
N LYS A 77 -7.99 2.05 -15.61
CA LYS A 77 -7.88 2.99 -16.74
C LYS A 77 -6.52 3.68 -16.87
N ARG A 78 -5.71 3.70 -15.80
CA ARG A 78 -4.48 4.49 -15.73
C ARG A 78 -3.21 3.68 -15.51
N GLY A 79 -3.29 2.41 -15.13
CA GLY A 79 -2.10 1.61 -14.82
C GLY A 79 -1.74 1.65 -13.33
N LEU A 80 -0.44 1.55 -13.03
CA LEU A 80 0.07 1.37 -11.67
C LEU A 80 0.58 2.68 -11.08
N LEU A 81 0.03 3.06 -9.93
CA LEU A 81 0.54 4.11 -9.06
C LEU A 81 1.29 3.47 -7.89
N LEU A 82 2.53 3.89 -7.67
CA LEU A 82 3.34 3.54 -6.52
C LEU A 82 3.58 4.79 -5.69
N GLU A 83 3.09 4.81 -4.45
CA GLU A 83 3.36 5.89 -3.51
C GLU A 83 4.17 5.34 -2.33
N GLY A 84 5.14 6.11 -1.86
CA GLY A 84 5.96 5.81 -0.71
C GLY A 84 5.86 6.96 0.29
N GLU A 85 5.62 6.63 1.54
CA GLU A 85 5.66 7.56 2.66
C GLU A 85 6.75 7.10 3.63
N TYR A 86 7.61 8.01 4.06
CA TYR A 86 8.60 7.77 5.10
C TYR A 86 8.36 8.76 6.23
N ARG A 87 8.28 8.26 7.46
CA ARG A 87 8.07 9.09 8.65
C ARG A 87 9.19 8.83 9.65
N TYR A 88 9.70 9.88 10.27
CA TYR A 88 10.70 9.77 11.30
C TYR A 88 10.39 10.69 12.47
N LEU A 89 10.73 10.22 13.67
CA LEU A 89 10.59 10.92 14.93
C LEU A 89 11.91 10.82 15.70
N THR A 90 12.69 11.88 15.71
CA THR A 90 13.88 12.01 16.56
C THR A 90 13.53 12.80 17.83
N ARG A 91 14.45 12.84 18.81
CA ARG A 91 14.23 13.59 20.06
C ARG A 91 13.91 15.07 19.85
N ASN A 92 14.40 15.65 18.75
CA ASN A 92 14.36 17.09 18.52
C ASN A 92 13.66 17.47 17.20
N SER A 93 13.20 16.50 16.41
CA SER A 93 12.61 16.73 15.10
C SER A 93 11.74 15.56 14.69
N GLU A 94 10.56 15.88 14.17
CA GLU A 94 9.71 14.97 13.42
C GLU A 94 9.65 15.39 11.96
N GLY A 95 9.38 14.45 11.07
CA GLY A 95 9.21 14.74 9.65
C GLY A 95 8.57 13.60 8.89
N GLN A 96 7.97 13.95 7.76
CA GLN A 96 7.35 13.03 6.83
C GLN A 96 7.80 13.41 5.42
N VAL A 97 8.16 12.40 4.63
CA VAL A 97 8.55 12.54 3.23
C VAL A 97 7.65 11.63 2.40
N GLY A 98 6.96 12.21 1.44
CA GLY A 98 6.14 11.50 0.47
C GLY A 98 6.81 11.47 -0.90
N ALA A 99 6.66 10.37 -1.63
CA ALA A 99 6.99 10.27 -3.03
C ALA A 99 5.91 9.47 -3.76
N ALA A 100 5.53 9.89 -4.96
CA ALA A 100 4.58 9.18 -5.80
C ALA A 100 5.14 9.01 -7.21
N TYR A 101 4.85 7.87 -7.84
CA TYR A 101 5.18 7.57 -9.22
C TYR A 101 4.01 6.85 -9.88
N LEU A 102 3.47 7.44 -10.95
CA LEU A 102 2.43 6.86 -11.79
C LEU A 102 3.01 6.55 -13.16
N ASP A 103 2.88 5.30 -13.58
CA ASP A 103 3.03 4.86 -14.96
C ASP A 103 1.65 4.89 -15.63
N ASP A 104 1.34 6.00 -16.32
CA ASP A 104 0.03 6.27 -16.92
C ASP A 104 -0.09 5.52 -18.26
N GLN A 105 -0.95 4.50 -18.30
CA GLN A 105 -1.22 3.70 -19.49
C GLN A 105 -2.45 4.19 -20.28
N GLU A 106 -3.08 5.31 -19.86
CA GLU A 106 -4.28 5.85 -20.50
C GLU A 106 -3.96 6.50 -21.87
N ASP A 107 -4.35 5.82 -22.96
CA ASP A 107 -3.97 6.18 -24.34
C ASP A 107 -4.73 7.40 -24.90
N GLU A 108 -5.94 7.69 -24.40
CA GLU A 108 -6.83 8.74 -24.95
C GLU A 108 -6.28 10.16 -24.80
N ARG A 109 -5.35 10.39 -23.85
CA ARG A 109 -4.72 11.70 -23.62
C ARG A 109 -3.37 11.87 -24.33
N LYS A 110 -2.83 10.85 -25.01
CA LYS A 110 -1.53 10.93 -25.71
C LYS A 110 -1.45 11.99 -26.81
N LEU A 111 -2.59 12.37 -27.38
CA LEU A 111 -2.66 13.36 -28.46
C LEU A 111 -2.67 14.82 -27.96
N GLN A 112 -2.74 15.06 -26.65
CA GLN A 112 -2.67 16.41 -26.09
C GLN A 112 -1.22 16.87 -25.87
N SER A 113 -0.91 18.09 -26.30
CA SER A 113 0.43 18.72 -26.31
C SER A 113 1.11 18.92 -24.92
N GLY A 114 0.60 18.31 -23.85
CA GLY A 114 1.19 18.34 -22.51
C GLY A 114 1.13 17.01 -21.77
N TYR A 115 0.82 15.91 -22.46
CA TYR A 115 0.76 14.58 -21.87
C TYR A 115 2.17 14.11 -21.47
N LYS A 116 2.29 13.62 -20.22
CA LYS A 116 3.46 12.92 -19.73
C LYS A 116 2.99 11.58 -19.16
N ASP A 117 3.47 10.51 -19.76
CA ASP A 117 3.21 9.12 -19.38
C ASP A 117 3.67 8.85 -17.94
N GLN A 118 4.67 9.60 -17.45
CA GLN A 118 5.20 9.48 -16.09
C GLN A 118 4.89 10.72 -15.26
N ARG A 119 4.18 10.52 -14.14
CA ARG A 119 3.89 11.58 -13.17
C ARG A 119 4.52 11.24 -11.84
N TRP A 120 5.26 12.19 -11.28
CA TRP A 120 5.86 12.06 -9.96
C TRP A 120 5.62 13.30 -9.10
N MET A 121 5.56 13.10 -7.79
CA MET A 121 5.41 14.16 -6.79
C MET A 121 6.27 13.79 -5.58
N TYR A 122 6.85 14.78 -4.92
CA TYR A 122 7.45 14.62 -3.59
C TYR A 122 6.96 15.77 -2.69
N SER A 123 6.81 15.49 -1.39
CA SER A 123 6.39 16.45 -0.37
C SER A 123 7.11 16.22 0.94
#